data_AF-A0A7S2CDJ9-F1
#
_entry.id   AF-A0A7S2CDJ9-F1
#
_cell.length_a   1.000
_cell.length_b   1.000
_cell.length_c   1.000
_cell.angle_alpha   90.00
_cell.angle_beta   90.00
_cell.angle_gamma   90.00
#
_symmetry.space_group_name_H-M   'P 1'
#
loop_
_entity.id
_entity.type
_entity.pdbx_description
1 polymer ?
#
loop_
_entity_poly.entity_id
_entity_poly.type
_entity_poly.pdbx_seq_one_letter_code
_entity_poly.pdbx_strand_id
1 'polypeptide(L)'
;SEKEIEELVARFDADNSGGIDYKEFNELMDMKQRQHESDNSFLAPISKGSMLNDLLNTGVMAAVIGGFALGNLQSWDPEQATNINIAIYMMNVLAVHANTCSSLASALLYMVVNNLVEEKAEEWRKTNPWKTLMMFPTPKFVMGTAFYLFGVLLLSWRDMDVKNMGTWQYVALGIGAGSVAMVITTASIVAWGMSKTRQMSGEEVLDDALHGVGSGGGGGGGGNEKLATTMVVPVRKSRPGPGSESGSGSGSGEEQKNGGSYSVM
;
A
#
# COMPACT_ATOMS: atom_id res chain seq x y z
N SER A 1 -27.15 -24.22 10.37
CA SER A 1 -28.52 -24.77 10.46
C SER A 1 -28.45 -26.29 10.39
N GLU A 2 -29.44 -27.06 10.86
CA GLU A 2 -29.41 -28.54 10.78
C GLU A 2 -29.18 -29.04 9.34
N LYS A 3 -29.72 -28.34 8.34
CA LYS A 3 -29.49 -28.63 6.92
C LYS A 3 -28.03 -28.54 6.49
N GLU A 4 -27.28 -27.58 7.04
CA GLU A 4 -25.85 -27.45 6.73
C GLU A 4 -25.05 -28.63 7.32
N ILE A 5 -25.50 -29.18 8.45
CA ILE A 5 -24.88 -30.34 9.08
C ILE A 5 -25.17 -31.60 8.24
N GLU A 6 -26.41 -31.79 7.77
CA GLU A 6 -26.75 -32.89 6.85
C GLU A 6 -25.98 -32.79 5.54
N GLU A 7 -25.87 -31.60 4.94
CA GLU A 7 -25.07 -31.38 3.73
C GLU A 7 -23.58 -31.65 3.95
N LEU A 8 -23.05 -31.31 5.13
CA LEU A 8 -21.67 -31.63 5.51
C LEU A 8 -21.48 -33.15 5.65
N VAL A 9 -22.37 -33.84 6.37
CA VAL A 9 -22.27 -35.30 6.56
C VAL A 9 -22.38 -36.00 5.21
N ALA A 10 -23.36 -35.66 4.36
CA ALA A 10 -23.53 -36.25 3.04
C ALA A 10 -22.35 -36.01 2.09
N ARG A 11 -21.55 -34.97 2.33
CA ARG A 11 -20.37 -34.65 1.51
C ARG A 11 -19.14 -35.49 1.88
N PHE A 12 -19.06 -35.96 3.13
CA PHE A 12 -17.89 -36.66 3.67
C PHE A 12 -18.15 -38.13 3.99
N ASP A 13 -19.42 -38.56 4.02
CA ASP A 13 -19.87 -39.96 4.10
C ASP A 13 -19.80 -40.60 2.70
N ALA A 14 -18.63 -41.14 2.36
CA ALA A 14 -18.36 -41.71 1.03
C ALA A 14 -19.06 -43.06 0.84
N ASP A 15 -19.35 -43.77 1.92
CA ASP A 15 -20.00 -45.08 1.88
C ASP A 15 -21.53 -45.03 2.08
N ASN A 16 -22.08 -43.85 2.38
CA ASN A 16 -23.50 -43.61 2.68
C ASN A 16 -24.01 -44.41 3.89
N SER A 17 -23.14 -44.63 4.89
CA SER A 17 -23.51 -45.33 6.12
C SER A 17 -24.40 -44.48 7.05
N GLY A 18 -24.53 -43.19 6.78
CA GLY A 18 -25.27 -42.22 7.60
C GLY A 18 -24.44 -41.64 8.73
N GLY A 19 -23.13 -41.88 8.75
CA GLY A 19 -22.19 -41.35 9.73
C GLY A 19 -20.78 -41.25 9.17
N ILE A 20 -19.96 -40.37 9.73
CA ILE A 20 -18.56 -40.19 9.30
C ILE A 20 -17.69 -41.20 10.07
N ASP A 21 -17.04 -42.12 9.36
CA ASP A 21 -16.13 -43.07 9.97
C ASP A 21 -14.75 -42.43 10.29
N TYR A 22 -13.86 -43.19 10.93
CA TYR A 22 -12.54 -42.66 11.32
C TYR A 22 -11.65 -42.31 10.12
N LYS A 23 -11.78 -43.03 9.01
CA LYS A 23 -10.99 -42.81 7.80
C LYS A 23 -11.46 -41.54 7.09
N GLU A 24 -12.77 -41.38 6.94
CA GLU A 24 -13.42 -40.18 6.39
C GLU A 24 -13.13 -38.94 7.26
N PHE A 25 -13.15 -39.10 8.59
CA PHE A 25 -12.77 -38.05 9.52
C PHE A 25 -11.32 -37.60 9.33
N ASN A 26 -10.38 -38.53 9.12
CA ASN A 26 -8.98 -38.18 8.85
C ASN A 26 -8.83 -37.44 7.51
N GLU A 27 -9.54 -37.86 6.47
CA GLU A 27 -9.53 -37.16 5.18
C GLU A 27 -10.12 -35.75 5.28
N LEU A 28 -11.18 -35.57 6.07
CA LEU A 28 -11.76 -34.26 6.41
C LEU A 28 -10.75 -33.37 7.15
N MET A 29 -10.03 -33.91 8.12
CA MET A 29 -9.00 -33.16 8.87
C MET A 29 -7.82 -32.79 7.98
N ASP A 30 -7.37 -33.68 7.10
CA ASP A 30 -6.32 -33.41 6.10
C ASP A 30 -6.76 -32.37 5.05
N MET A 31 -8.03 -32.38 4.63
CA MET A 31 -8.58 -31.33 3.76
C MET A 31 -8.62 -29.98 4.48
N LYS A 32 -9.07 -29.96 5.74
CA LYS A 32 -9.13 -28.74 6.54
C LYS A 32 -7.73 -28.19 6.80
N GLN A 33 -6.74 -29.05 7.03
CA GLN A 33 -5.35 -28.64 7.22
C GLN A 33 -4.76 -28.05 5.93
N ARG A 34 -5.07 -28.64 4.76
CA ARG A 34 -4.70 -28.09 3.45
C ARG A 34 -5.39 -26.77 3.12
N GLN A 35 -6.66 -26.61 3.46
CA GLN A 35 -7.36 -25.32 3.35
C GLN A 35 -6.76 -24.28 4.29
N HIS A 36 -6.44 -24.65 5.52
CA HIS A 36 -5.82 -23.75 6.47
C HIS A 36 -4.37 -23.41 6.07
N GLU A 37 -3.67 -24.29 5.34
CA GLU A 37 -2.39 -24.00 4.70
C GLU A 37 -2.53 -23.08 3.48
N SER A 38 -3.60 -23.23 2.67
CA SER A 38 -3.88 -22.28 1.58
C SER A 38 -4.30 -20.90 2.10
N ASP A 39 -5.03 -20.87 3.22
CA ASP A 39 -5.45 -19.64 3.91
C ASP A 39 -4.30 -19.02 4.73
N ASN A 40 -3.34 -19.84 5.17
CA ASN A 40 -2.02 -19.41 5.66
C ASN A 40 -1.03 -19.14 4.53
N SER A 41 -1.48 -19.07 3.26
CA SER A 41 -0.63 -18.43 2.25
C SER A 41 -0.22 -17.09 2.82
N PHE A 42 1.09 -16.85 2.85
CA PHE A 42 1.74 -15.71 3.52
C PHE A 42 1.16 -14.34 3.11
N LEU A 43 0.26 -14.31 2.13
CA LEU A 43 -0.47 -13.19 1.60
C LEU A 43 -1.96 -13.52 1.60
N ALA A 44 -2.59 -13.39 2.77
CA ALA A 44 -4.05 -13.32 2.84
C ALA A 44 -4.57 -12.35 1.76
N PRO A 45 -5.70 -12.66 1.10
CA PRO A 45 -6.26 -11.77 0.09
C PRO A 45 -6.38 -10.36 0.65
N ILE A 46 -5.76 -9.41 -0.06
CA ILE A 46 -5.64 -8.03 0.41
C ILE A 46 -7.04 -7.43 0.47
N SER A 47 -7.55 -7.29 1.68
CA SER A 47 -8.85 -6.67 1.97
C SER A 47 -8.78 -5.16 1.76
N LYS A 48 -9.94 -4.52 1.54
CA LYS A 48 -10.05 -3.06 1.52
C LYS A 48 -9.53 -2.46 2.81
N GLY A 49 -9.83 -3.10 3.95
CA GLY A 49 -9.35 -2.70 5.26
C GLY A 49 -7.82 -2.63 5.33
N SER A 50 -7.12 -3.65 4.80
CA SER A 50 -5.65 -3.64 4.73
C SER A 50 -5.14 -2.48 3.87
N MET A 51 -5.73 -2.25 2.69
CA MET A 51 -5.31 -1.15 1.81
C MET A 51 -5.49 0.22 2.46
N LEU A 52 -6.62 0.45 3.12
CA LEU A 52 -6.89 1.69 3.84
C LEU A 52 -5.89 1.89 4.98
N ASN A 53 -5.60 0.83 5.74
CA ASN A 53 -4.61 0.87 6.81
C ASN A 53 -3.21 1.21 6.28
N ASP A 54 -2.78 0.60 5.17
CA ASP A 54 -1.47 0.86 4.56
C ASP A 54 -1.33 2.31 4.06
N LEU A 55 -2.39 2.83 3.40
CA LEU A 55 -2.44 4.20 2.94
C LEU A 55 -2.42 5.19 4.11
N LEU A 56 -3.22 4.93 5.15
CA LEU A 56 -3.27 5.78 6.33
C LEU A 56 -1.92 5.79 7.06
N ASN A 57 -1.33 4.63 7.32
CA ASN A 57 -0.04 4.51 8.01
C ASN A 57 1.08 5.17 7.20
N THR A 58 1.14 4.95 5.89
CA THR A 58 2.11 5.63 5.01
C THR A 58 1.91 7.14 5.04
N GLY A 59 0.65 7.60 4.94
CA GLY A 59 0.33 9.03 4.90
C GLY A 59 0.67 9.78 6.18
N VAL A 60 0.34 9.18 7.34
CA VAL A 60 0.64 9.74 8.68
C VAL A 60 2.14 9.75 8.92
N MET A 61 2.85 8.64 8.67
CA MET A 61 4.30 8.58 8.88
C MET A 61 5.05 9.54 7.96
N ALA A 62 4.64 9.66 6.71
CA ALA A 62 5.20 10.65 5.79
C ALA A 62 4.99 12.08 6.34
N ALA A 63 3.79 12.43 6.79
CA ALA A 63 3.53 13.76 7.36
C ALA A 63 4.38 14.05 8.59
N VAL A 64 4.55 13.09 9.50
CA VAL A 64 5.37 13.24 10.72
C VAL A 64 6.84 13.48 10.37
N ILE A 65 7.43 12.65 9.51
CA ILE A 65 8.83 12.80 9.11
C ILE A 65 9.02 14.10 8.30
N GLY A 66 8.07 14.44 7.43
CA GLY A 66 8.05 15.72 6.72
C GLY A 66 8.01 16.92 7.68
N GLY A 67 7.22 16.84 8.75
CA GLY A 67 7.15 17.87 9.79
C GLY A 67 8.48 18.06 10.54
N PHE A 68 9.17 16.97 10.89
CA PHE A 68 10.50 17.05 11.51
C PHE A 68 11.54 17.65 10.57
N ALA A 69 11.55 17.24 9.29
CA ALA A 69 12.43 17.82 8.28
C ALA A 69 12.17 19.33 8.09
N LEU A 70 10.91 19.75 8.13
CA LEU A 70 10.54 21.17 8.06
C LEU A 70 11.03 21.95 9.27
N GLY A 71 10.95 21.38 10.48
CA GLY A 71 11.52 21.98 11.69
C GLY A 71 13.04 22.23 11.56
N ASN A 72 13.77 21.30 10.96
CA ASN A 72 15.20 21.47 10.70
C ASN A 72 15.49 22.63 9.72
N LEU A 73 14.64 22.84 8.70
CA LEU A 73 14.80 23.96 7.75
C LEU A 73 14.66 25.32 8.42
N GLN A 74 13.83 25.44 9.46
CA GLN A 74 13.64 26.68 10.20
C GLN A 74 14.88 27.10 11.00
N SER A 75 15.81 26.17 11.26
CA SER A 75 17.09 26.46 11.92
C SER A 75 18.18 27.00 10.98
N TRP A 76 17.86 27.20 9.70
CA TRP A 76 18.80 27.70 8.70
C TRP A 76 19.16 29.17 8.92
N ASP A 77 20.46 29.45 9.06
CA ASP A 77 21.02 30.80 9.07
C ASP A 77 21.83 31.05 7.78
N PRO A 78 21.36 31.96 6.88
CA PRO A 78 22.05 32.25 5.62
C PRO A 78 23.41 32.92 5.82
N GLU A 79 23.67 33.57 6.96
CA GLU A 79 24.95 34.22 7.22
C GLU A 79 26.07 33.20 7.46
N GLN A 80 25.71 31.96 7.84
CA GLN A 80 26.63 30.86 8.12
C GLN A 80 26.61 29.79 7.02
N ALA A 81 26.52 30.20 5.76
CA ALA A 81 26.43 29.29 4.62
C ALA A 81 27.74 28.53 4.34
N THR A 82 27.99 27.47 5.10
CA THR A 82 29.03 26.47 4.81
C THR A 82 28.49 25.38 3.85
N ASN A 83 29.37 24.68 3.14
CA ASN A 83 28.95 23.61 2.22
C ASN A 83 28.14 22.51 2.91
N ILE A 84 28.49 22.16 4.16
CA ILE A 84 27.74 21.17 4.96
C ILE A 84 26.35 21.69 5.33
N ASN A 85 26.25 22.97 5.67
CA ASN A 85 25.01 23.66 5.95
C ASN A 85 24.09 23.64 4.71
N ILE A 86 24.60 24.00 3.53
CA ILE A 86 23.83 23.94 2.28
C ILE A 86 23.37 22.51 1.99
N ALA A 87 24.22 21.51 2.21
CA ALA A 87 23.84 20.11 2.04
C ALA A 87 22.70 19.70 3.00
N ILE A 88 22.80 20.05 4.29
CA ILE A 88 21.73 19.80 5.28
C ILE A 88 20.42 20.45 4.84
N TYR A 89 20.48 21.70 4.39
CA TYR A 89 19.31 22.42 3.87
C TYR A 89 18.68 21.67 2.69
N MET A 90 19.47 21.32 1.67
CA MET A 90 18.97 20.61 0.48
C MET A 90 18.37 19.23 0.82
N MET A 91 18.99 18.48 1.72
CA MET A 91 18.47 17.18 2.16
C MET A 91 17.12 17.31 2.86
N ASN A 92 16.97 18.31 3.75
CA ASN A 92 15.70 18.56 4.42
C ASN A 92 14.62 19.06 3.45
N VAL A 93 14.95 19.90 2.46
CA VAL A 93 13.99 20.32 1.41
C VAL A 93 13.47 19.11 0.62
N LEU A 94 14.37 18.24 0.17
CA LEU A 94 14.00 17.02 -0.55
C LEU A 94 13.15 16.08 0.32
N ALA A 95 13.50 15.93 1.59
CA ALA A 95 12.73 15.14 2.55
C ALA A 95 11.31 15.68 2.74
N VAL A 96 11.16 16.99 3.00
CA VAL A 96 9.85 17.65 3.16
C VAL A 96 9.01 17.46 1.90
N HIS A 97 9.57 17.72 0.73
CA HIS A 97 8.84 17.63 -0.53
C HIS A 97 8.37 16.19 -0.81
N ALA A 98 9.28 15.22 -0.74
CA ALA A 98 8.98 13.82 -0.99
C ALA A 98 7.91 13.27 -0.04
N ASN A 99 8.03 13.58 1.25
CA ASN A 99 7.09 13.14 2.28
C ASN A 99 5.73 13.83 2.17
N THR A 100 5.69 15.12 1.85
CA THR A 100 4.43 15.85 1.61
C THR A 100 3.69 15.27 0.42
N CYS A 101 4.38 15.02 -0.70
CA CYS A 101 3.80 14.39 -1.86
C CYS A 101 3.30 12.97 -1.57
N SER A 102 4.03 12.18 -0.76
CA SER A 102 3.59 10.85 -0.35
C SER A 102 2.34 10.89 0.54
N SER A 103 2.31 11.82 1.50
CA SER A 103 1.16 12.01 2.39
C SER A 103 -0.09 12.41 1.60
N LEU A 104 0.03 13.40 0.70
CA LEU A 104 -1.07 13.84 -0.16
C LEU A 104 -1.56 12.73 -1.10
N ALA A 105 -0.64 12.00 -1.74
CA ALA A 105 -1.00 10.88 -2.60
C ALA A 105 -1.72 9.78 -1.82
N SER A 106 -1.26 9.46 -0.61
CA SER A 106 -1.89 8.48 0.26
C SER A 106 -3.29 8.91 0.68
N ALA A 107 -3.50 10.18 1.03
CA ALA A 107 -4.81 10.73 1.39
C ALA A 107 -5.80 10.69 0.21
N LEU A 108 -5.37 11.09 -0.99
CA LEU A 108 -6.21 11.04 -2.19
C LEU A 108 -6.60 9.60 -2.54
N LEU A 109 -5.66 8.66 -2.48
CA LEU A 109 -5.94 7.24 -2.68
C LEU A 109 -6.86 6.68 -1.60
N TYR A 110 -6.66 7.06 -0.34
CA TYR A 110 -7.50 6.64 0.78
C TYR A 110 -8.95 7.07 0.53
N MET A 111 -9.19 8.32 0.10
CA MET A 111 -10.52 8.80 -0.23
C MET A 111 -11.18 7.98 -1.34
N VAL A 112 -10.44 7.61 -2.39
CA VAL A 112 -10.97 6.79 -3.48
C VAL A 112 -11.30 5.38 -2.97
N VAL A 113 -10.36 4.72 -2.31
CA VAL A 113 -10.53 3.34 -1.80
C VAL A 113 -11.66 3.27 -0.77
N ASN A 114 -11.79 4.26 0.11
CA ASN A 114 -12.81 4.28 1.15
C ASN A 114 -14.23 4.28 0.56
N ASN A 115 -14.41 4.91 -0.60
CA ASN A 115 -15.68 4.98 -1.32
C ASN A 115 -15.98 3.74 -2.18
N LEU A 116 -15.06 2.77 -2.30
CA LEU A 116 -15.31 1.52 -3.03
C LEU A 116 -16.06 0.51 -2.15
N VAL A 117 -16.94 -0.28 -2.76
CA VAL A 117 -17.50 -1.48 -2.12
C VAL A 117 -16.37 -2.53 -1.97
N GLU A 118 -16.39 -3.32 -0.90
CA GLU A 118 -15.34 -4.33 -0.59
C GLU A 118 -14.99 -5.18 -1.80
N GLU A 119 -16.01 -5.73 -2.47
CA GLU A 119 -15.90 -6.59 -3.65
C GLU A 119 -15.22 -5.88 -4.84
N LYS A 120 -15.48 -4.59 -5.02
CA LYS A 120 -14.92 -3.78 -6.12
C LYS A 120 -13.53 -3.26 -5.82
N ALA A 121 -13.12 -3.23 -4.55
CA ALA A 121 -11.83 -2.69 -4.14
C ALA A 121 -10.67 -3.54 -4.70
N GLU A 122 -10.84 -4.87 -4.70
CA GLU A 122 -9.84 -5.79 -5.24
C GLU A 122 -9.73 -5.69 -6.77
N GLU A 123 -10.87 -5.64 -7.48
CA GLU A 123 -10.92 -5.47 -8.93
C GLU A 123 -10.30 -4.14 -9.35
N TRP A 124 -10.70 -3.05 -8.69
CA TRP A 124 -10.19 -1.70 -8.95
C TRP A 124 -8.67 -1.62 -8.86
N ARG A 125 -8.08 -2.27 -7.85
CA ARG A 125 -6.62 -2.32 -7.67
C ARG A 125 -5.91 -3.04 -8.82
N LYS A 126 -6.53 -4.08 -9.39
CA LYS A 126 -5.96 -4.85 -10.50
C LYS A 126 -6.04 -4.09 -11.82
N THR A 127 -6.98 -3.15 -11.97
CA THR A 127 -7.13 -2.37 -13.19
C THR A 127 -6.02 -1.33 -13.35
N ASN A 128 -5.38 -1.27 -14.51
CA ASN A 128 -4.49 -0.15 -14.87
C ASN A 128 -5.34 1.12 -15.11
N PRO A 129 -4.96 2.31 -14.61
CA PRO A 129 -3.65 2.70 -14.05
C PRO A 129 -3.54 2.60 -12.52
N TRP A 130 -4.58 2.14 -11.82
CA TRP A 130 -4.68 2.19 -10.36
C TRP A 130 -3.66 1.30 -9.66
N LYS A 131 -3.32 0.15 -10.26
CA LYS A 131 -2.20 -0.70 -9.81
C LYS A 131 -0.91 0.11 -9.66
N THR A 132 -0.58 0.91 -10.67
CA THR A 132 0.62 1.74 -10.65
C THR A 132 0.46 2.89 -9.67
N LEU A 133 -0.71 3.54 -9.65
CA LEU A 133 -0.98 4.67 -8.77
C LEU A 133 -0.84 4.31 -7.28
N MET A 134 -1.36 3.15 -6.86
CA MET A 134 -1.25 2.63 -5.50
C MET A 134 0.20 2.36 -5.07
N MET A 135 1.12 2.17 -6.02
CA MET A 135 2.54 1.98 -5.72
C MET A 135 3.33 3.28 -5.60
N PHE A 136 2.78 4.44 -5.93
CA PHE A 136 3.57 5.70 -5.92
C PHE A 136 3.88 6.28 -4.53
N PRO A 137 3.00 6.21 -3.52
CA PRO A 137 3.27 6.82 -2.22
C PRO A 137 4.46 6.18 -1.51
N THR A 138 4.54 4.85 -1.48
CA THR A 138 5.57 4.13 -0.72
C THR A 138 7.01 4.47 -1.16
N PRO A 139 7.37 4.45 -2.45
CA PRO A 139 8.71 4.85 -2.90
C PRO A 139 9.05 6.31 -2.56
N LYS A 140 8.07 7.24 -2.68
CA LYS A 140 8.29 8.65 -2.30
C LYS A 140 8.53 8.80 -0.80
N PHE A 141 7.76 8.08 0.02
CA PHE A 141 7.96 8.04 1.47
C PHE A 141 9.34 7.48 1.85
N VAL A 142 9.76 6.37 1.25
CA VAL A 142 11.09 5.78 1.47
C VAL A 142 12.19 6.75 1.07
N MET A 143 12.05 7.39 -0.09
CA MET A 143 13.00 8.41 -0.57
C MET A 143 13.09 9.60 0.40
N GLY A 144 11.96 10.16 0.83
CA GLY A 144 11.92 11.28 1.77
C GLY A 144 12.50 10.92 3.13
N THR A 145 12.21 9.71 3.62
CA THR A 145 12.78 9.18 4.86
C THR A 145 14.29 9.03 4.77
N ALA A 146 14.82 8.50 3.67
CA ALA A 146 16.26 8.37 3.46
C ALA A 146 16.95 9.75 3.50
N PHE A 147 16.43 10.73 2.75
CA PHE A 147 16.98 12.08 2.74
C PHE A 147 16.92 12.76 4.12
N TYR A 148 15.83 12.55 4.88
CA TYR A 148 15.72 13.04 6.24
C TYR A 148 16.81 12.45 7.15
N LEU A 149 16.99 11.12 7.12
CA LEU A 149 17.99 10.46 7.98
C LEU A 149 19.42 10.90 7.63
N PHE A 150 19.74 11.06 6.35
CA PHE A 150 21.02 11.63 5.92
C PHE A 150 21.17 13.09 6.40
N GLY A 151 20.11 13.90 6.31
CA GLY A 151 20.08 15.26 6.82
C GLY A 151 20.38 15.34 8.33
N VAL A 152 19.75 14.49 9.14
CA VAL A 152 19.98 14.42 10.59
C VAL A 152 21.40 13.95 10.93
N LEU A 153 21.96 13.03 10.14
CA LEU A 153 23.34 12.57 10.33
C LEU A 153 24.35 13.69 10.06
N LEU A 154 24.17 14.45 8.98
CA LEU A 154 25.00 15.63 8.68
C LEU A 154 24.82 16.74 9.72
N LEU A 155 23.59 16.97 10.19
CA LEU A 155 23.28 17.92 11.24
C LEU A 155 24.02 17.57 12.54
N SER A 156 23.95 16.30 12.94
CA SER A 156 24.66 15.80 14.13
C SER A 156 26.17 15.94 14.01
N TRP A 157 26.72 15.67 12.81
CA TRP A 157 28.15 15.87 12.54
C TRP A 157 28.56 17.33 12.72
N ARG A 158 27.81 18.25 12.11
CA ARG A 158 28.05 19.70 12.21
C ARG A 158 28.02 20.20 13.66
N ASP A 159 26.97 19.83 14.41
CA ASP A 159 26.76 20.35 15.77
C ASP A 159 27.87 19.91 16.75
N MET A 160 28.54 18.81 16.44
CA MET A 160 29.64 18.27 17.24
C MET A 160 31.01 18.89 16.89
N ASP A 161 31.18 19.40 15.66
CA ASP A 161 32.39 20.10 15.22
C ASP A 161 32.63 21.40 15.98
N VAL A 162 31.55 22.14 16.24
CA VAL A 162 31.59 23.42 16.97
C VAL A 162 32.17 23.27 18.39
N LYS A 163 32.07 22.08 19.00
CA LYS A 163 32.47 21.84 20.40
C LYS A 163 33.85 21.23 20.57
N ASN A 164 34.62 20.99 19.51
CA ASN A 164 35.93 20.32 19.55
C ASN A 164 35.91 18.94 20.27
N MET A 165 34.76 18.26 20.27
CA MET A 165 34.58 16.95 20.95
C MET A 165 34.83 15.79 19.98
N GLY A 166 36.06 15.69 19.46
CA GLY A 166 36.40 14.78 18.34
C GLY A 166 35.98 13.32 18.54
N THR A 167 36.15 12.73 19.73
CA THR A 167 35.74 11.33 19.97
C THR A 167 34.23 11.13 19.88
N TRP A 168 33.45 12.10 20.37
CA TRP A 168 31.99 11.99 20.39
C TRP A 168 31.36 12.17 19.02
N GLN A 169 32.03 12.83 18.07
CA GLN A 169 31.61 12.89 16.66
C GLN A 169 31.52 11.48 16.07
N TYR A 170 32.54 10.65 16.28
CA TYR A 170 32.54 9.27 15.75
C TYR A 170 31.48 8.39 16.41
N VAL A 171 31.20 8.60 17.70
CA VAL A 171 30.14 7.89 18.40
C VAL A 171 28.76 8.28 17.84
N ALA A 172 28.49 9.57 17.69
CA ALA A 172 27.24 10.06 17.11
C ALA A 172 27.06 9.58 15.65
N LEU A 173 28.14 9.63 14.86
CA LEU A 173 28.15 9.10 13.50
C LEU A 173 27.86 7.60 13.49
N GLY A 174 28.45 6.82 14.40
CA GLY A 174 28.22 5.38 14.53
C GLY A 174 26.76 5.04 14.85
N ILE A 175 26.14 5.78 15.79
CA ILE A 175 24.72 5.62 16.14
C ILE A 175 23.82 5.97 14.96
N GLY A 176 24.09 7.09 14.29
CA GLY A 176 23.35 7.52 13.10
C GLY A 176 23.47 6.53 11.95
N ALA A 177 24.69 6.11 11.61
CA ALA A 177 24.96 5.16 10.53
C ALA A 177 24.34 3.79 10.81
N GLY A 178 24.42 3.29 12.05
CA GLY A 178 23.77 2.04 12.46
C GLY A 178 22.25 2.09 12.32
N SER A 179 21.63 3.22 12.67
CA SER A 179 20.18 3.43 12.51
C SER A 179 19.77 3.45 11.03
N VAL A 180 20.53 4.16 10.19
CA VAL A 180 20.30 4.19 8.73
C VAL A 180 20.46 2.80 8.12
N ALA A 181 21.49 2.05 8.52
CA ALA A 181 21.72 0.69 8.03
C ALA A 181 20.54 -0.24 8.38
N MET A 182 20.03 -0.19 9.61
CA MET A 182 18.87 -0.98 10.02
C MET A 182 17.61 -0.68 9.21
N VAL A 183 17.35 0.59 8.90
CA VAL A 183 16.22 1.01 8.05
C VAL A 183 16.43 0.53 6.61
N ILE A 184 17.63 0.68 6.03
CA ILE A 184 17.93 0.24 4.66
C ILE A 184 17.81 -1.28 4.53
N THR A 185 18.33 -2.05 5.49
CA THR A 185 18.22 -3.50 5.51
C THR A 185 16.75 -3.93 5.59
N THR A 186 15.97 -3.33 6.49
CA THR A 186 14.53 -3.63 6.61
C THR A 186 13.80 -3.31 5.30
N ALA A 187 14.02 -2.12 4.72
CA ALA A 187 13.40 -1.71 3.47
C ALA A 187 13.79 -2.65 2.30
N SER A 188 15.05 -3.10 2.26
CA SER A 188 15.55 -4.02 1.23
C SER A 188 14.93 -5.41 1.35
N ILE A 189 14.80 -5.95 2.58
CA ILE A 189 14.13 -7.22 2.84
C ILE A 189 12.65 -7.15 2.43
N VAL A 190 11.95 -6.08 2.82
CA VAL A 190 10.55 -5.87 2.44
C VAL A 190 10.39 -5.72 0.92
N ALA A 191 11.22 -4.89 0.28
CA ALA A 191 11.18 -4.69 -1.17
C ALA A 191 11.49 -5.99 -1.95
N TRP A 192 12.45 -6.79 -1.47
CA TRP A 192 12.78 -8.08 -2.05
C TRP A 192 11.63 -9.08 -1.89
N GLY A 193 11.03 -9.17 -0.68
CA GLY A 193 9.84 -9.98 -0.44
C GLY A 193 8.69 -9.62 -1.37
N MET A 194 8.41 -8.33 -1.53
CA MET A 194 7.37 -7.84 -2.46
C MET A 194 7.67 -8.13 -3.94
N SER A 195 8.95 -8.16 -4.33
CA SER A 195 9.36 -8.42 -5.71
C SER A 195 9.27 -9.90 -6.06
N LYS A 196 9.67 -10.79 -5.13
CA LYS A 196 9.66 -12.24 -5.34
C LYS A 196 8.25 -12.78 -5.55
N THR A 197 7.27 -12.30 -4.78
CA THR A 197 5.87 -12.72 -4.97
C THR A 197 5.32 -12.34 -6.34
N ARG A 198 5.75 -11.21 -6.91
CA ARG A 198 5.28 -10.78 -8.23
C ARG A 198 5.73 -11.70 -9.36
N GLN A 199 6.91 -12.31 -9.24
CA GLN A 199 7.44 -13.20 -10.27
C GLN A 199 6.67 -14.53 -10.32
N MET A 200 6.37 -15.12 -9.16
CA MET A 200 5.72 -16.45 -9.11
C MET A 200 4.30 -16.42 -9.71
N SER A 201 3.54 -15.34 -9.50
CA SER A 201 2.19 -15.20 -10.10
C SER A 201 2.17 -15.12 -11.63
N GLY A 202 3.29 -14.78 -12.26
CA GLY A 202 3.40 -14.65 -13.72
C GLY A 202 3.89 -15.94 -14.38
N GLU A 203 4.90 -16.57 -13.78
CA GLU A 203 5.48 -17.81 -14.32
C GLU A 203 4.57 -19.01 -14.13
N GLU A 204 3.97 -19.24 -12.96
CA GLU A 204 3.08 -20.39 -12.76
C GLU A 204 1.84 -20.34 -13.65
N VAL A 205 1.27 -19.15 -13.86
CA VAL A 205 0.11 -18.99 -14.77
C VAL A 205 0.52 -19.20 -16.23
N LEU A 206 1.76 -18.81 -16.60
CA LEU A 206 2.26 -19.01 -17.96
C LEU A 206 2.64 -20.48 -18.18
N ASP A 207 3.24 -21.15 -17.20
CA ASP A 207 3.59 -22.58 -17.25
C ASP A 207 2.33 -23.45 -17.25
N ASP A 208 1.32 -23.15 -16.43
CA ASP A 208 0.02 -23.84 -16.50
C ASP A 208 -0.69 -23.59 -17.82
N ALA A 209 -0.59 -22.38 -18.40
CA ALA A 209 -1.14 -22.10 -19.73
C ALA A 209 -0.36 -22.80 -20.86
N LEU A 210 0.95 -22.96 -20.72
CA LEU A 210 1.82 -23.62 -21.72
C LEU A 210 1.75 -25.14 -21.62
N HIS A 211 1.61 -25.70 -20.43
CA HIS A 211 1.59 -27.15 -20.17
C HIS A 211 0.17 -27.72 -20.04
N GLY A 212 -0.85 -26.90 -19.76
CA GLY A 212 -2.25 -27.30 -19.62
C GLY A 212 -3.03 -27.54 -20.93
N VAL A 213 -2.44 -27.24 -22.10
CA VAL A 213 -3.10 -27.46 -23.41
C VAL A 213 -2.86 -28.89 -23.96
N GLY A 214 -2.11 -29.74 -23.25
CA GLY A 214 -1.59 -30.99 -23.80
C GLY A 214 -2.16 -32.32 -23.30
N SER A 215 -3.04 -32.37 -22.28
CA SER A 215 -3.55 -33.65 -21.76
C SER A 215 -5.02 -33.84 -22.11
N GLY A 216 -5.25 -34.31 -23.33
CA GLY A 216 -6.52 -34.85 -23.75
C GLY A 216 -6.81 -36.19 -23.07
N GLY A 217 -8.00 -36.30 -22.50
CA GLY A 217 -8.78 -37.53 -22.39
C GLY A 217 -10.25 -37.11 -22.41
N GLY A 218 -11.10 -37.41 -23.39
CA GLY A 218 -11.07 -38.53 -24.32
C GLY A 218 -12.22 -39.49 -23.98
N GLY A 219 -13.43 -39.15 -24.45
CA GLY A 219 -14.63 -39.99 -24.41
C GLY A 219 -15.83 -39.27 -23.82
N GLY A 220 -16.98 -39.09 -24.45
CA GLY A 220 -17.51 -39.58 -25.72
C GLY A 220 -19.04 -39.43 -25.66
N GLY A 221 -19.67 -39.06 -26.78
CA GLY A 221 -21.13 -38.96 -26.96
C GLY A 221 -21.59 -37.49 -26.98
N GLY A 222 -22.09 -36.91 -28.07
CA GLY A 222 -22.85 -37.48 -29.17
C GLY A 222 -24.25 -36.87 -29.12
N GLY A 223 -24.46 -35.74 -29.79
CA GLY A 223 -25.76 -35.07 -29.83
C GLY A 223 -25.73 -33.77 -30.61
N ASN A 224 -26.30 -33.80 -31.81
CA ASN A 224 -26.63 -32.65 -32.66
C ASN A 224 -27.33 -31.53 -31.87
N GLU A 225 -27.04 -30.27 -32.17
CA GLU A 225 -27.99 -29.35 -32.82
C GLU A 225 -27.42 -27.92 -32.99
N LYS A 226 -27.40 -27.49 -34.26
CA LYS A 226 -27.89 -26.21 -34.80
C LYS A 226 -27.67 -24.88 -34.04
N LEU A 227 -27.06 -23.95 -34.80
CA LEU A 227 -27.50 -22.57 -35.05
C LEU A 227 -27.84 -21.67 -33.83
N ALA A 228 -27.11 -20.57 -33.70
CA ALA A 228 -27.62 -19.19 -33.83
C ALA A 228 -26.65 -18.23 -33.12
N THR A 229 -25.97 -17.38 -33.87
CA THR A 229 -26.36 -15.96 -34.03
C THR A 229 -25.78 -15.07 -32.94
N THR A 230 -24.69 -14.42 -33.32
CA THR A 230 -24.17 -13.14 -32.85
C THR A 230 -25.22 -12.24 -32.19
N MET A 231 -25.11 -12.01 -30.87
CA MET A 231 -25.72 -10.85 -30.22
C MET A 231 -24.74 -9.69 -30.23
N VAL A 232 -24.98 -8.73 -31.12
CA VAL A 232 -24.46 -7.36 -31.01
C VAL A 232 -25.31 -6.63 -29.97
N VAL A 233 -24.71 -6.26 -28.85
CA VAL A 233 -25.35 -5.40 -27.84
C VAL A 233 -25.17 -3.93 -28.28
N PRO A 234 -26.23 -3.18 -28.61
CA PRO A 234 -26.10 -1.76 -28.85
C PRO A 234 -25.90 -1.02 -27.53
N VAL A 235 -24.75 -0.34 -27.41
CA VAL A 235 -24.46 0.62 -26.34
C VAL A 235 -25.47 1.77 -26.43
N ARG A 236 -26.30 1.90 -25.40
CA ARG A 236 -27.30 2.97 -25.28
C ARG A 236 -26.59 4.29 -24.95
N LYS A 237 -26.57 5.20 -25.92
CA LYS A 237 -26.07 6.57 -25.77
C LYS A 237 -27.00 7.34 -24.81
N SER A 238 -26.55 7.57 -23.59
CA SER A 238 -27.24 8.43 -22.61
C SER A 238 -27.24 9.88 -23.11
N ARG A 239 -28.43 10.45 -23.32
CA ARG A 239 -28.62 11.88 -23.59
C ARG A 239 -28.22 12.72 -22.36
N PRO A 240 -27.61 13.89 -22.53
CA PRO A 240 -27.49 14.89 -21.47
C PRO A 240 -28.88 15.51 -21.21
N GLY A 241 -29.31 15.50 -19.94
CA GLY A 241 -30.49 16.23 -19.50
C GLY A 241 -30.20 17.74 -19.40
N PRO A 242 -31.22 18.60 -19.60
CA PRO A 242 -31.09 20.05 -19.57
C PRO A 242 -30.88 20.57 -18.14
N GLY A 243 -30.21 21.72 -18.05
CA GLY A 243 -29.69 22.28 -16.82
C GLY A 243 -30.73 22.63 -15.76
N SER A 244 -30.22 22.72 -14.53
CA SER A 244 -30.76 23.59 -13.49
C SER A 244 -29.67 24.58 -13.12
N GLU A 245 -29.91 25.83 -13.48
CA GLU A 245 -29.31 27.01 -12.88
C GLU A 245 -29.72 27.13 -11.41
N SER A 246 -29.02 28.05 -10.73
CA SER A 246 -29.36 28.76 -9.48
C SER A 246 -28.66 28.26 -8.22
N GLY A 247 -27.87 29.17 -7.62
CA GLY A 247 -27.33 28.98 -6.27
C GLY A 247 -26.03 29.72 -5.96
N SER A 248 -25.84 30.96 -6.45
CA SER A 248 -24.79 31.85 -5.97
C SER A 248 -25.09 32.29 -4.53
N GLY A 249 -24.54 31.58 -3.55
CA GLY A 249 -24.52 31.97 -2.14
C GLY A 249 -23.21 32.66 -1.78
N SER A 250 -23.18 33.98 -1.88
CA SER A 250 -22.13 34.84 -1.35
C SER A 250 -22.22 34.87 0.18
N GLY A 251 -21.41 34.06 0.86
CA GLY A 251 -21.19 34.13 2.30
C GLY A 251 -19.97 34.99 2.61
N SER A 252 -20.20 36.28 2.85
CA SER A 252 -19.24 37.17 3.51
C SER A 252 -19.13 36.77 4.98
N GLY A 253 -18.05 36.08 5.33
CA GLY A 253 -17.70 35.71 6.71
C GLY A 253 -16.54 36.56 7.22
N GLU A 254 -16.78 37.18 8.37
CA GLU A 254 -16.02 38.24 9.03
C GLU A 254 -14.50 38.08 9.14
N GLU A 255 -13.84 39.19 8.84
CA GLU A 255 -12.47 39.55 9.16
C GLU A 255 -12.32 39.74 10.69
N GLN A 256 -11.89 38.69 11.41
CA GLN A 256 -11.44 38.84 12.80
C GLN A 256 -9.97 39.30 12.83
N LYS A 257 -9.79 40.62 12.79
CA LYS A 257 -8.54 41.29 13.18
C LYS A 257 -8.33 41.12 14.69
N ASN A 258 -7.53 40.14 15.08
CA ASN A 258 -6.98 40.09 16.44
C ASN A 258 -5.56 40.65 16.43
N GLY A 259 -5.47 41.95 16.72
CA GLY A 259 -4.22 42.65 17.01
C GLY A 259 -3.76 42.30 18.42
N GLY A 260 -2.77 41.41 18.52
CA GLY A 260 -2.01 41.16 19.73
C GLY A 260 -0.67 41.88 19.66
N SER A 261 -0.64 43.10 20.19
CA SER A 261 0.59 43.85 20.47
C SER A 261 1.31 43.20 21.64
N TYR A 262 2.50 42.65 21.41
CA TYR A 262 3.43 42.30 22.49
C TYR A 262 4.65 43.20 22.40
N SER A 263 4.70 44.12 23.36
CA SER A 263 5.83 44.98 23.68
C SER A 263 6.76 44.25 24.65
N VAL A 264 8.02 44.09 24.23
CA VAL A 264 9.28 44.31 24.96
C VAL A 264 9.27 44.13 26.48
N MET A 265 10.07 43.16 26.95
CA MET A 265 11.19 43.38 27.87
C MET A 265 12.39 42.56 27.41
#